data_AF-A0A2L2YV25-F1
#
_entry.id   AF-A0A2L2YV25-F1
#
_cell.length_a   1.000
_cell.length_b   1.000
_cell.length_c   1.000
_cell.angle_alpha   90.00
_cell.angle_beta   90.00
_cell.angle_gamma   90.00
#
_symmetry.space_group_name_H-M   'P 1'
#
loop_
_entity.id
_entity.type
_entity.pdbx_description
1 polymer ?
#
loop_
_entity_poly.entity_id
_entity_poly.type
_entity_poly.pdbx_seq_one_letter_code
_entity_poly.pdbx_strand_id
1 'polypeptide(L)' 'CVMLMFVRGRPFPGCRWFYKEIIEEALDFKPRDTDIIISTFPKCGNNWMKYIVHTKITRGQKPLESSHQLTYEAV' A
#
# COMPACT_ATOMS: atom_id res chain seq x y z
N CYS A 1 -6.36 22.86 -8.75
CA CYS A 1 -6.65 22.61 -7.32
C CYS A 1 -7.02 21.15 -7.14
N VAL A 2 -6.17 20.35 -6.49
CA VAL A 2 -6.54 18.99 -6.10
C VAL A 2 -7.48 19.12 -4.89
N MET A 3 -8.70 18.62 -4.99
CA MET A 3 -9.61 18.53 -3.85
C MET A 3 -8.99 17.56 -2.84
N LEU A 4 -8.86 17.98 -1.58
CA LEU A 4 -8.33 17.14 -0.50
C LEU A 4 -9.47 16.63 0.37
N MET A 5 -9.43 15.35 0.68
CA MET A 5 -10.26 14.73 1.71
C MET A 5 -9.43 14.68 3.00
N PHE A 6 -9.99 15.12 4.12
CA PHE A 6 -9.33 15.01 5.42
C PHE A 6 -9.90 13.83 6.21
N VAL A 7 -9.02 12.94 6.66
CA VAL A 7 -9.37 11.77 7.50
C VAL A 7 -8.48 11.79 8.73
N ARG A 8 -9.08 11.85 9.94
CA ARG A 8 -8.36 12.01 11.23
C ARG A 8 -7.30 13.13 11.20
N GLY A 9 -7.60 14.24 10.53
CA GLY A 9 -6.72 15.40 10.38
C GLY A 9 -5.61 15.26 9.32
N ARG A 10 -5.53 14.15 8.59
CA ARG A 10 -4.53 13.88 7.54
C ARG A 10 -5.12 14.13 6.15
N PRO A 11 -4.40 14.79 5.22
CA PRO A 11 -4.90 15.04 3.86
C PRO A 11 -4.69 13.84 2.95
N PHE A 12 -5.73 13.45 2.21
CA PHE A 12 -5.72 12.43 1.18
C PHE A 12 -6.27 12.99 -0.15
N PRO A 13 -5.90 12.41 -1.31
CA PRO A 13 -6.47 12.82 -2.58
C PRO A 13 -7.99 12.63 -2.62
N GLY A 14 -8.75 13.68 -2.90
CA GLY A 14 -10.20 13.64 -3.09
C GLY A 14 -10.59 13.14 -4.48
N CYS A 15 -10.10 11.97 -4.88
CA CYS A 15 -10.45 11.32 -6.15
C CYS A 15 -11.25 10.04 -5.89
N ARG A 16 -11.93 9.52 -6.94
CA ARG A 16 -12.88 8.39 -6.85
C ARG A 16 -12.30 7.09 -6.26
N TRP A 17 -10.99 6.99 -6.12
CA TRP A 17 -10.29 5.79 -5.63
C TRP A 17 -10.04 5.81 -4.11
N PHE A 18 -10.27 6.95 -3.44
CA PHE A 18 -10.05 7.14 -2.01
C PHE A 18 -11.38 7.34 -1.30
N TYR A 19 -11.90 6.26 -0.71
CA TYR A 19 -13.10 6.27 0.12
C TYR A 19 -12.70 6.46 1.58
N LYS A 20 -13.43 7.31 2.30
CA LYS A 20 -13.11 7.66 3.68
C LYS A 20 -13.07 6.42 4.57
N GLU A 21 -14.03 5.53 4.37
CA GLU A 21 -14.24 4.31 5.15
C GLU A 21 -13.04 3.35 5.00
N ILE A 22 -12.57 3.16 3.76
CA ILE A 22 -11.39 2.33 3.46
C ILE A 22 -10.12 2.93 4.07
N ILE A 23 -9.98 4.26 4.05
CA ILE A 23 -8.85 4.94 4.69
C ILE A 23 -8.91 4.76 6.20
N GLU A 24 -10.08 4.92 6.82
CA GLU A 24 -10.25 4.73 8.27
C GLU A 24 -9.92 3.29 8.68
N GLU A 25 -10.39 2.30 7.94
CA GLU A 25 -10.06 0.89 8.15
C GLU A 25 -8.56 0.62 8.00
N ALA A 26 -7.92 1.15 6.95
CA ALA A 26 -6.49 1.01 6.74
C ALA A 26 -5.67 1.70 7.86
N LEU A 27 -6.18 2.78 8.46
CA LEU A 27 -5.55 3.44 9.60
C LEU A 27 -5.68 2.64 10.90
N ASP A 28 -6.65 1.73 10.99
CA ASP A 28 -6.87 0.83 12.12
C ASP A 28 -6.26 -0.57 11.90
N PHE A 29 -5.54 -0.78 10.79
CA PHE A 29 -4.84 -2.03 10.48
C PHE A 29 -3.92 -2.46 11.63
N LYS A 30 -4.06 -3.72 12.04
CA LYS A 30 -3.25 -4.34 13.10
C LYS A 30 -2.30 -5.37 12.46
N PRO A 31 -1.00 -5.07 12.39
CA PRO A 31 -0.03 -5.99 11.81
C PRO A 31 0.15 -7.24 12.67
N ARG A 32 0.50 -8.35 12.01
CA ARG A 32 0.97 -9.58 12.64
C ARG A 32 2.49 -9.54 12.78
N ASP A 33 3.02 -10.36 13.68
CA ASP A 33 4.47 -10.46 13.92
C ASP A 33 5.26 -10.93 12.68
N THR A 34 4.58 -11.54 11.71
CA THR A 34 5.15 -12.05 10.45
C THR A 34 5.08 -11.06 9.29
N ASP A 35 4.39 -9.93 9.45
CA ASP A 35 4.11 -9.01 8.35
C ASP A 35 5.31 -8.10 8.05
N ILE A 36 5.50 -7.76 6.77
CA ILE A 36 6.53 -6.82 6.31
C ILE A 36 5.83 -5.55 5.79
N ILE A 37 6.07 -4.41 6.45
CA ILE A 37 5.47 -3.11 6.08
C ILE A 37 6.50 -2.23 5.37
N ILE A 38 6.14 -1.73 4.19
CA ILE A 38 6.91 -0.71 3.46
C ILE A 38 6.25 0.66 3.69
N SER A 39 6.82 1.47 4.58
CA SER A 39 6.33 2.82 4.89
C SER A 39 7.30 3.88 4.38
N THR A 40 6.88 4.66 3.38
CA THR A 40 7.69 5.72 2.76
C THR A 40 6.81 6.91 2.41
N PHE A 41 7.37 8.11 2.41
CA PHE A 41 6.70 9.27 1.84
C PHE A 41 6.45 9.04 0.33
N PRO A 42 5.35 9.57 -0.26
CA PRO A 42 5.08 9.39 -1.68
C PRO A 42 6.28 9.80 -2.55
N LYS A 43 6.55 9.00 -3.59
CA LYS A 43 7.65 9.19 -4.57
C LYS A 43 9.07 8.90 -4.07
N CYS A 44 9.25 8.35 -2.86
CA CYS A 44 10.56 7.93 -2.33
C CYS A 44 10.96 6.49 -2.71
N GLY A 45 10.66 6.03 -3.93
CA GLY A 45 11.13 4.71 -4.40
C GLY A 45 10.36 3.50 -3.88
N ASN A 46 9.10 3.67 -3.48
CA ASN A 46 8.23 2.60 -2.99
C ASN A 46 8.10 1.43 -4.00
N ASN A 47 8.10 1.71 -5.30
CA ASN A 47 8.06 0.65 -6.32
C ASN A 47 9.32 -0.23 -6.28
N TRP A 48 10.51 0.38 -6.19
CA TRP A 48 11.77 -0.37 -6.14
C TRP A 48 11.84 -1.23 -4.88
N MET A 49 11.45 -0.69 -3.73
CA MET A 49 11.42 -1.45 -2.48
C MET A 49 10.46 -2.65 -2.57
N LYS A 50 9.27 -2.48 -3.16
CA LYS A 50 8.33 -3.58 -3.39
C LYS A 50 8.94 -4.71 -4.21
N TYR A 51 9.64 -4.38 -5.31
CA TYR A 51 10.32 -5.38 -6.13
C TYR A 51 11.42 -6.12 -5.35
N ILE A 52 12.25 -5.40 -4.59
CA ILE A 52 13.33 -6.00 -3.81
C ILE A 52 12.78 -6.98 -2.77
N VAL A 53 11.78 -6.56 -1.99
CA VAL A 53 11.15 -7.43 -0.98
C VAL A 53 10.52 -8.65 -1.64
N HIS A 54 9.77 -8.45 -2.74
CA HIS A 54 9.15 -9.54 -3.47
C HIS A 54 10.18 -10.57 -3.94
N THR A 55 11.24 -10.14 -4.63
CA THR A 55 12.32 -11.03 -5.10
C THR A 55 12.96 -11.82 -3.96
N LYS A 56 13.09 -11.22 -2.76
CA LYS A 56 13.64 -11.92 -1.60
C LYS A 56 12.67 -12.97 -1.06
N ILE A 57 11.39 -12.64 -0.92
CA ILE A 57 10.36 -13.57 -0.41
C ILE A 57 10.16 -14.74 -1.38
N THR A 58 10.06 -14.47 -2.69
CA THR A 58 9.84 -15.50 -3.72
C THR A 58 11.10 -16.23 -4.16
N ARG A 59 12.26 -15.91 -3.57
CA ARG A 59 13.57 -16.45 -3.96
C ARG A 59 13.86 -16.29 -5.46
N GLY A 60 13.43 -15.17 -6.03
CA GLY A 60 13.64 -14.84 -7.45
C GLY A 60 12.69 -15.55 -8.42
N GLN A 61 11.66 -16.25 -7.94
CA GLN A 61 10.58 -16.72 -8.82
C GLN A 61 9.83 -15.51 -9.39
N LYS A 62 9.45 -15.60 -10.68
CA LYS A 62 8.71 -14.54 -11.35
C LYS A 62 7.41 -14.26 -10.60
N PRO A 63 6.98 -13.00 -10.48
CA PRO A 63 5.67 -12.69 -9.93
C PRO A 63 4.59 -13.44 -10.73
N LEU A 64 3.53 -13.92 -10.07
CA LEU A 64 2.29 -14.24 -10.77
C LEU A 64 1.89 -13.00 -11.58
N GLU A 65 1.51 -13.21 -12.84
CA GLU A 65 1.26 -12.23 -13.91
C GLU A 65 0.23 -11.14 -13.53
N SER A 66 0.56 -10.27 -12.58
CA SER A 66 0.09 -8.89 -12.49
C SER A 66 0.68 -8.22 -11.23
N SER A 67 1.29 -7.06 -11.40
CA SER A 67 1.70 -6.14 -10.33
C SER A 67 0.55 -5.74 -9.38
N HIS A 68 -0.69 -6.07 -9.76
CA HIS A 68 -1.93 -5.77 -9.05
C HIS A 68 -2.33 -6.87 -8.06
N GLN A 69 -1.86 -8.12 -8.20
CA GLN A 69 -2.30 -9.24 -7.34
C GLN A 69 -1.68 -9.23 -5.93
N LEU A 70 -0.49 -8.66 -5.74
CA LEU A 70 0.18 -8.62 -4.43
C LEU A 70 -0.58 -7.79 -3.38
N THR A 71 -1.49 -6.90 -3.79
CA THR A 71 -2.34 -6.15 -2.87
C THR A 71 -3.66 -6.86 -2.55
N TYR A 72 -4.11 -7.83 -3.35
CA TYR A 72 -5.40 -8.51 -3.15
C TYR A 72 -5.28 -9.81 -2.34
N GLU A 73 -4.12 -10.47 -2.36
CA GLU A 73 -3.92 -11.71 -1.58
C GLU A 73 -3.55 -11.45 -0.10
N ALA A 74 -3.34 -10.18 0.28
CA ALA A 74 -3.04 -9.76 1.64
C ALA A 74 -4.25 -9.20 2.41
N VAL A 75 -5.47 -9.33 1.86
CA VAL A 75 -6.75 -8.97 2.51
C VAL A 75 -7.60 -10.21 2.69
#